data_AF-A0A2P2DXX3-F1
#
_entry.id   AF-A0A2P2DXX3-F1
#
_cell.length_a   1.000
_cell.length_b   1.000
_cell.length_c   1.000
_cell.angle_alpha   90.00
_cell.angle_beta   90.00
_cell.angle_gamma   90.00
#
_symmetry.space_group_name_H-M   'P 1'
#
loop_
_entity.id
_entity.type
_entity.pdbx_description
1 polymer ?
#
loop_
_entity_poly.entity_id
_entity_poly.type
_entity_poly.pdbx_seq_one_letter_code
_entity_poly.pdbx_strand_id
1 'polypeptide(L)'
;MGQLIGYECPNCNYEFDKFDGYGFVSVLETYHCSRCMELVDVLVGIRGKKFTEEMALEHNKRYPLEKENFFKCPNCRVKKTLSPWNLQTKPCPKCQTKMNQNGKIGNWD
;
A
#
# COMPACT_ATOMS: atom_id res chain seq x y z
N MET A 1 -15.58 3.57 -5.75
CA MET A 1 -14.84 4.38 -6.74
C MET A 1 -13.37 4.55 -6.33
N GLY A 2 -12.54 3.65 -6.82
CA GLY A 2 -11.08 3.79 -6.83
C GLY A 2 -10.51 3.48 -8.21
N GLN A 3 -9.25 3.82 -8.43
CA GLN A 3 -8.55 3.58 -9.67
C GLN A 3 -7.36 2.66 -9.41
N LEU A 4 -7.20 1.61 -10.20
CA LEU A 4 -5.95 0.86 -10.26
C LEU A 4 -5.01 1.55 -11.24
N ILE A 5 -3.81 1.89 -10.79
CA ILE A 5 -2.74 2.46 -11.58
C ILE A 5 -1.61 1.44 -11.67
N GLY A 6 -1.36 0.94 -12.87
CA GLY A 6 -0.28 -0.01 -13.14
C GLY A 6 1.10 0.65 -13.24
N TYR A 7 2.08 0.00 -12.62
CA TYR A 7 3.50 0.33 -12.69
C TYR A 7 4.29 -0.89 -13.13
N GLU A 8 5.29 -0.69 -14.00
CA GLU A 8 6.21 -1.73 -14.44
C GLU A 8 7.66 -1.27 -14.30
N CYS A 9 8.54 -2.20 -13.93
CA CYS A 9 9.97 -1.96 -13.89
C CYS A 9 10.63 -2.44 -15.19
N PRO A 10 11.29 -1.57 -15.97
CA PRO A 10 11.91 -1.96 -17.23
C PRO A 10 13.16 -2.85 -17.06
N ASN A 11 13.75 -2.90 -15.87
CA ASN A 11 15.00 -3.63 -15.61
C ASN A 11 14.76 -5.08 -15.14
N CYS A 12 13.70 -5.32 -14.37
CA CYS A 12 13.42 -6.66 -13.80
C CYS A 12 12.02 -7.18 -14.13
N ASN A 13 11.27 -6.50 -14.99
CA ASN A 13 9.88 -6.82 -15.38
C ASN A 13 8.94 -7.01 -14.18
N TYR A 14 9.23 -6.36 -13.06
CA TYR A 14 8.33 -6.35 -11.91
C TYR A 14 7.13 -5.44 -12.21
N GLU A 15 5.92 -5.98 -12.14
CA GLU A 15 4.67 -5.24 -12.27
C GLU A 15 4.02 -5.06 -10.89
N PHE A 16 3.39 -3.90 -10.69
CA PHE A 16 2.62 -3.57 -9.49
C PHE A 16 1.43 -2.69 -9.85
N ASP A 17 0.24 -3.12 -9.44
CA ASP A 17 -0.97 -2.33 -9.58
C ASP A 17 -1.26 -1.62 -8.25
N LYS A 18 -1.10 -0.30 -8.23
CA LYS A 18 -1.43 0.54 -7.08
C LYS A 18 -2.92 0.82 -7.08
N PHE A 19 -3.57 0.61 -5.95
CA PHE A 19 -4.91 1.16 -5.75
C PHE A 19 -4.83 2.64 -5.33
N ASP A 20 -5.21 3.54 -6.23
CA ASP A 20 -5.41 4.96 -5.98
C ASP A 20 -6.91 5.25 -5.82
N GLY A 21 -7.38 5.18 -4.58
CA GLY A 21 -8.78 5.39 -4.29
C GLY A 21 -9.07 5.36 -2.80
N TYR A 22 -10.26 5.86 -2.46
CA TYR A 22 -10.83 5.70 -1.14
C TYR A 22 -11.89 4.61 -1.25
N GLY A 23 -11.69 3.48 -0.56
CA GLY A 23 -12.83 2.64 -0.26
C GLY A 23 -13.78 3.43 0.65
N PHE A 24 -15.09 3.16 0.59
CA PHE A 24 -16.07 3.77 1.50
C PHE A 24 -15.66 3.62 2.97
N VAL A 25 -14.85 2.60 3.28
CA VAL A 25 -14.38 2.25 4.61
C VAL A 25 -12.85 2.32 4.79
N SER A 26 -12.01 2.07 3.78
CA SER A 26 -10.57 1.88 4.00
C SER A 26 -9.69 2.94 3.29
N VAL A 27 -8.67 3.42 4.00
CA VAL A 27 -7.62 4.32 3.48
C VAL A 27 -6.33 3.52 3.33
N LEU A 28 -5.95 3.27 2.08
CA LEU A 28 -4.75 2.53 1.72
C LEU A 28 -3.62 3.47 1.30
N GLU A 29 -2.39 3.08 1.57
CA GLU A 29 -1.19 3.77 1.10
C GLU A 29 -0.13 2.74 0.73
N THR A 30 0.61 2.99 -0.35
CA THR A 30 1.58 2.04 -0.88
C THR A 30 2.90 2.10 -0.09
N TYR A 31 3.35 0.95 0.40
CA TYR A 31 4.63 0.77 1.08
C TYR A 31 5.48 -0.27 0.36
N HIS A 32 6.78 -0.08 0.43
CA HIS A 32 7.76 -1.11 0.13
C HIS A 32 7.91 -2.04 1.34
N CYS A 33 7.68 -3.34 1.13
CA CYS A 33 7.97 -4.36 2.13
C CYS A 33 9.34 -4.98 1.85
N SER A 34 10.36 -4.65 2.65
CA SER A 34 11.73 -5.17 2.48
C SER A 34 11.85 -6.69 2.66
N ARG A 35 10.89 -7.33 3.34
CA ARG A 35 10.84 -8.78 3.50
C ARG A 35 10.25 -9.49 2.29
N CYS A 36 9.19 -8.94 1.70
CA CYS A 36 8.57 -9.49 0.50
C CYS A 36 9.34 -9.07 -0.76
N MET A 37 10.13 -7.99 -0.69
CA MET A 37 10.76 -7.31 -1.84
C MET A 37 9.70 -6.90 -2.87
N GLU A 38 8.57 -6.42 -2.37
CA GLU A 38 7.38 -6.08 -3.15
C GLU A 38 6.77 -4.77 -2.63
N LEU A 39 6.07 -4.08 -3.53
CA LEU A 39 5.17 -3.00 -3.17
C LEU A 39 3.85 -3.59 -2.71
N VAL A 40 3.29 -3.03 -1.65
CA VAL A 40 2.03 -3.49 -1.07
C VAL A 40 1.21 -2.29 -0.63
N ASP A 41 -0.09 -2.34 -0.86
CA ASP A 41 -1.02 -1.36 -0.31
C ASP A 41 -1.34 -1.74 1.14
N VAL A 42 -1.04 -0.81 2.04
CA VAL A 42 -1.15 -0.97 3.49
C VAL A 42 -2.30 -0.12 3.99
N LEU A 43 -3.12 -0.71 4.85
CA LEU A 43 -4.16 0.02 5.55
C LEU A 43 -3.54 1.00 6.55
N VAL A 44 -3.75 2.28 6.31
CA VAL A 44 -3.26 3.38 7.16
C VAL A 44 -4.40 4.14 7.84
N GLY A 45 -5.65 3.79 7.56
CA GLY A 45 -6.80 4.46 8.13
C GLY A 45 -8.11 3.94 7.57
N ILE A 46 -9.22 4.51 8.06
CA ILE A 46 -10.57 4.14 7.65
C ILE A 46 -11.49 5.37 7.58
N ARG A 47 -12.57 5.26 6.79
CA ARG A 47 -13.61 6.29 6.61
C ARG A 47 -13.02 7.66 6.27
N GLY A 48 -12.04 7.68 5.36
CA GLY A 48 -11.35 8.90 4.92
C GLY A 48 -10.40 9.52 5.95
N LYS A 49 -10.20 8.91 7.12
CA LYS A 49 -9.24 9.38 8.13
C LYS A 49 -7.99 8.51 8.13
N LYS A 50 -6.83 9.11 7.89
CA LYS A 50 -5.53 8.49 8.17
C LYS A 50 -5.31 8.44 9.68
N PHE A 51 -4.89 7.29 10.18
CA PHE A 51 -4.54 7.10 11.58
C PHE A 51 -3.04 7.24 11.76
N THR A 52 -2.60 7.69 12.93
CA THR A 52 -1.22 7.44 13.37
C THR A 52 -1.10 6.00 13.88
N GLU A 53 0.13 5.53 14.09
CA GLU A 53 0.34 4.21 14.70
C GLU A 53 -0.36 4.08 16.06
N GLU A 54 -0.38 5.15 16.86
CA GLU A 54 -1.03 5.20 18.17
C GLU A 54 -2.56 5.13 18.04
N MET A 55 -3.14 5.92 17.14
CA MET A 55 -4.58 5.90 16.87
C MET A 55 -5.04 4.54 16.36
N ALA A 56 -4.26 3.91 15.48
CA ALA A 56 -4.55 2.57 14.99
C ALA A 56 -4.51 1.52 16.11
N LEU A 57 -3.60 1.69 17.08
CA LEU A 57 -3.46 0.79 18.22
C LEU A 57 -4.65 0.95 19.19
N GLU A 58 -5.10 2.18 19.44
CA GLU A 58 -6.31 2.46 20.21
C GLU A 58 -7.57 1.95 19.51
N HIS A 59 -7.68 2.17 18.21
CA HIS A 59 -8.79 1.68 17.40
C HIS A 59 -8.91 0.15 17.46
N ASN A 60 -7.80 -0.57 17.26
CA ASN A 60 -7.77 -2.03 17.36
C ASN A 60 -8.11 -2.56 18.75
N LYS A 61 -7.77 -1.84 19.83
CA LYS A 61 -8.18 -2.18 21.19
C LYS A 61 -9.70 -2.04 21.37
N ARG A 62 -10.29 -1.00 20.78
CA ARG A 62 -11.71 -0.66 20.92
C ARG A 62 -12.60 -1.51 20.01
N TYR A 63 -12.10 -1.91 18.84
CA TYR A 63 -12.84 -2.66 17.82
C TYR A 63 -12.05 -3.90 17.34
N PRO A 64 -11.79 -4.89 18.20
CA PRO A 64 -10.95 -6.06 17.85
C PRO A 64 -11.59 -7.02 16.84
N LEU A 65 -12.92 -6.97 16.68
CA LEU A 65 -13.66 -7.78 15.69
C LEU A 65 -13.49 -7.23 14.26
N GLU A 66 -13.26 -5.92 14.11
CA GLU A 66 -12.82 -5.30 12.86
C GLU A 66 -11.31 -5.53 12.71
N LYS A 67 -10.86 -6.80 12.57
CA LYS A 67 -9.44 -7.24 12.53
C LYS A 67 -8.58 -6.49 11.49
N GLU A 68 -8.29 -5.23 11.75
CA GLU A 68 -7.62 -4.34 10.82
C GLU A 68 -6.14 -4.27 11.18
N ASN A 69 -5.34 -4.87 10.29
CA ASN A 69 -3.89 -4.92 10.42
C ASN A 69 -3.28 -3.60 9.91
N PHE A 70 -3.63 -2.49 10.57
CA PHE A 70 -3.06 -1.18 10.29
C PHE A 70 -1.52 -1.24 10.33
N PHE A 71 -0.89 -0.58 9.36
CA PHE A 71 0.58 -0.51 9.26
C PHE A 71 1.27 -1.89 9.21
N LYS A 72 0.66 -2.89 8.56
CA LYS A 72 1.29 -4.21 8.36
C LYS A 72 1.23 -4.62 6.90
N CYS A 73 2.26 -5.34 6.46
CA CYS A 73 2.26 -5.92 5.13
C CYS A 73 1.11 -6.93 5.01
N PRO A 74 0.24 -6.85 3.98
CA PRO A 74 -0.84 -7.83 3.79
C PRO A 74 -0.28 -9.25 3.58
N ASN A 75 0.90 -9.38 2.97
CA ASN A 75 1.51 -10.67 2.63
C ASN A 75 2.20 -11.30 3.85
N CYS A 76 3.17 -10.61 4.46
CA CYS A 76 3.96 -11.19 5.56
C CYS A 76 3.49 -10.80 6.97
N ARG A 77 2.53 -9.88 7.10
CA ARG A 77 1.96 -9.36 8.36
C ARG A 77 2.97 -8.70 9.31
N VAL A 78 4.19 -8.43 8.85
CA VAL A 78 5.22 -7.72 9.62
C VAL A 78 5.12 -6.22 9.37
N LYS A 79 5.15 -5.44 10.47
CA LYS A 79 5.13 -3.97 10.45
C LYS A 79 6.51 -3.35 10.21
N LYS A 80 7.55 -3.88 10.88
CA LYS A 80 8.91 -3.29 10.89
C LYS A 80 9.63 -3.29 9.53
N THR A 81 9.09 -3.98 8.52
CA THR A 81 9.71 -4.12 7.20
C THR A 81 9.06 -3.23 6.15
N LEU A 82 8.14 -2.35 6.55
CA LEU A 82 7.46 -1.42 5.66
C LEU A 82 8.17 -0.07 5.63
N SER A 83 8.39 0.46 4.43
CA SER A 83 8.88 1.82 4.21
C SER A 83 7.99 2.51 3.18
N PRO A 84 7.62 3.78 3.36
CA PRO A 84 6.72 4.47 2.44
C PRO A 84 7.31 4.47 1.04
N TRP A 85 6.48 4.11 0.04
CA TRP A 85 6.93 4.11 -1.34
C TRP A 85 6.88 5.53 -1.91
N ASN A 86 8.02 6.04 -2.35
CA ASN A 86 8.10 7.41 -2.85
C ASN A 86 7.54 7.51 -4.28
N LEU A 87 6.40 8.21 -4.41
CA LEU A 87 5.72 8.41 -5.69
C LEU A 87 6.49 9.27 -6.70
N GLN A 88 7.47 10.08 -6.26
CA GLN A 88 8.29 10.90 -7.15
C GLN A 88 9.40 10.07 -7.80
N THR A 89 10.07 9.24 -7.02
CA THR A 89 11.18 8.40 -7.51
C THR A 89 10.71 7.05 -8.03
N LYS A 90 9.51 6.59 -7.63
CA LYS A 90 8.87 5.31 -8.02
C LYS A 90 9.87 4.14 -8.04
N PRO A 91 10.66 3.92 -6.96
CA PRO A 91 11.74 2.93 -7.00
C PRO A 91 11.16 1.51 -7.03
N CYS A 92 11.73 0.65 -7.87
CA CYS A 92 11.39 -0.77 -7.88
C CYS A 92 11.86 -1.44 -6.59
N PRO A 93 11.03 -2.25 -5.92
CA PRO A 93 11.41 -2.91 -4.67
C PRO A 93 12.51 -3.97 -4.83
N LYS A 94 12.75 -4.45 -6.06
CA LYS A 94 13.74 -5.51 -6.35
C LYS A 94 15.11 -4.97 -6.80
N CYS A 95 15.12 -3.99 -7.69
CA CYS A 95 16.35 -3.50 -8.31
C CYS A 95 16.57 -1.99 -8.13
N GLN A 96 15.68 -1.30 -7.40
CA GLN A 96 15.72 0.14 -7.14
C GLN A 96 15.66 1.05 -8.39
N THR A 97 15.61 0.48 -9.59
CA THR A 97 15.36 1.22 -10.83
C THR A 97 13.98 1.88 -10.79
N LYS A 98 13.88 3.10 -11.32
CA LYS A 98 12.61 3.81 -11.44
C LYS A 98 11.61 3.00 -12.27
N MET A 99 10.42 2.82 -11.73
CA MET A 99 9.29 2.19 -12.42
C MET A 99 8.58 3.19 -13.32
N ASN A 100 8.14 2.71 -14.48
CA ASN A 100 7.30 3.44 -15.40
C ASN A 100 5.83 3.16 -15.09
N GLN A 101 4.99 4.16 -15.25
CA GLN A 101 3.55 3.96 -15.18
C GLN A 101 3.10 3.46 -16.55
N ASN A 102 2.50 2.27 -16.62
CA ASN A 102 2.21 1.61 -17.90
C ASN A 102 0.85 1.95 -18.50
N GLY A 103 0.18 2.96 -17.95
CA GLY A 103 -1.12 3.42 -18.44
C GLY A 103 -2.28 2.44 -18.19
N LYS A 104 -2.06 1.28 -17.53
CA LYS A 104 -3.16 0.45 -17.02
C LYS A 104 -3.92 1.27 -15.98
N ILE A 105 -5.08 1.76 -16.40
CA ILE A 105 -6.04 2.47 -15.57
C ILE A 105 -7.29 1.61 -15.51
N GLY A 106 -7.49 0.93 -14.38
CA GLY A 106 -8.70 0.17 -14.12
C GLY A 106 -9.63 0.98 -13.22
N ASN A 107 -10.85 1.29 -13.68
CA ASN A 107 -11.86 1.84 -12.79
C ASN A 107 -12.46 0.70 -11.96
N TRP A 108 -12.37 0.82 -10.64
CA TRP A 108 -13.01 -0.09 -9.69
C TRP A 108 -14.17 0.65 -9.03
N ASP A 109 -15.39 0.18 -9.30
CA ASP A 109 -16.62 0.70 -8.69
C ASP A 109 -16.75 0.25 -7.23
#